data_AF-A0A7K1CJ17-F1
#
_entry.id   AF-A0A7K1CJ17-F1
#
_cell.length_a   1.000
_cell.length_b   1.000
_cell.length_c   1.000
_cell.angle_alpha   90.00
_cell.angle_beta   90.00
_cell.angle_gamma   90.00
#
_symmetry.space_group_name_H-M   'P 1'
#
loop_
_entity.id
_entity.type
_entity.pdbx_description
1 polymer ?
#
loop_
_entity_poly.entity_id
_entity_poly.type
_entity_poly.pdbx_seq_one_letter_code
_entity_poly.pdbx_strand_id
1 'polypeptide(L)'
;MKKIRGLALASHFGPTLIVTSISWFFAAYYWWEGPAYLIAFGVFTGQLIVGWSNDLYDYEDDLKHNRTNKPLVAGLISREYLMKWLRFMVPFSFIANLLGPLGFKGGMVYMFGVAMGV
;
A
#
# COMPACT_ATOMS: atom_id res chain seq x y z
N MET A 1 3.11 -19.56 0.62
CA MET A 1 2.47 -19.03 1.85
C MET A 1 3.37 -18.05 2.63
N LYS A 2 4.62 -18.39 3.00
CA LYS A 2 5.50 -17.49 3.78
C LYS A 2 5.75 -16.10 3.15
N LYS A 3 6.02 -16.04 1.85
CA LYS A 3 6.25 -14.76 1.12
C LYS A 3 5.04 -13.83 1.07
N ILE A 4 3.84 -14.39 0.85
CA ILE A 4 2.58 -13.63 0.84
C ILE A 4 2.30 -13.05 2.23
N ARG A 5 2.51 -13.85 3.28
CA ARG A 5 2.42 -13.37 4.66
C ARG A 5 3.44 -12.27 4.94
N GLY A 6 4.67 -12.40 4.44
CA GLY A 6 5.70 -11.35 4.55
C GLY A 6 5.27 -10.04 3.91
N LEU A 7 4.71 -10.08 2.70
CA LEU A 7 4.19 -8.89 2.00
C LEU A 7 3.03 -8.23 2.76
N ALA A 8 2.09 -9.03 3.28
CA ALA A 8 0.96 -8.51 4.05
C ALA A 8 1.43 -7.85 5.37
N LEU A 9 2.35 -8.50 6.10
CA LEU A 9 2.90 -7.91 7.32
C LEU A 9 3.66 -6.61 7.04
N ALA A 10 4.49 -6.58 5.99
CA ALA A 10 5.25 -5.39 5.59
C ALA A 10 4.31 -4.26 5.14
N SER A 11 3.15 -4.56 4.55
CA SER A 11 2.18 -3.53 4.18
C SER A 11 1.39 -2.97 5.36
N HIS A 12 1.65 -3.41 6.60
CA HIS A 12 0.83 -3.04 7.76
C HIS A 12 -0.65 -3.39 7.49
N PHE A 13 -0.93 -4.68 7.23
CA PHE A 13 -2.21 -5.14 6.68
C PHE A 13 -3.45 -4.67 7.44
N GLY A 14 -3.40 -4.60 8.78
CA GLY A 14 -4.51 -4.10 9.60
C GLY A 14 -4.90 -2.65 9.22
N PRO A 15 -3.99 -1.67 9.39
CA PRO A 15 -4.18 -0.32 8.89
C PRO A 15 -4.56 -0.23 7.41
N THR A 16 -3.90 -1.01 6.53
CA THR A 16 -4.23 -1.05 5.10
C THR A 16 -5.70 -1.41 4.87
N LEU A 17 -6.21 -2.45 5.54
CA LEU A 17 -7.61 -2.85 5.44
C LEU A 17 -8.54 -1.76 5.97
N ILE A 18 -8.21 -1.13 7.10
CA ILE A 18 -9.04 -0.06 7.67
C ILE A 18 -9.19 1.10 6.67
N VAL A 19 -8.07 1.61 6.13
CA VAL A 19 -8.09 2.74 5.18
C VAL A 19 -8.83 2.36 3.88
N THR A 20 -8.61 1.13 3.40
CA THR A 20 -9.30 0.60 2.21
C THR A 20 -10.81 0.44 2.44
N SER A 21 -11.23 -0.03 3.61
CA SER A 21 -12.65 -0.18 3.94
C SER A 21 -13.33 1.16 4.12
N ILE A 22 -12.66 2.14 4.74
CA ILE A 22 -13.18 3.51 4.88
C ILE A 22 -13.35 4.15 3.50
N SER A 23 -12.38 4.00 2.59
CA SER A 23 -12.50 4.56 1.24
C SER A 23 -13.63 3.91 0.43
N TRP A 24 -13.78 2.58 0.52
CA TRP A 24 -14.91 1.87 -0.07
C TRP A 24 -16.25 2.40 0.48
N PHE A 25 -16.37 2.49 1.82
CA PHE A 25 -17.59 2.94 2.48
C PHE A 25 -18.01 4.34 2.02
N PHE A 26 -17.09 5.31 2.03
CA PHE A 26 -17.41 6.66 1.58
C PHE A 26 -17.70 6.73 0.07
N ALA A 27 -16.96 5.98 -0.76
CA ALA A 27 -17.23 5.94 -2.18
C ALA A 27 -18.60 5.32 -2.51
N ALA A 28 -19.00 4.28 -1.77
CA ALA A 28 -20.33 3.68 -1.88
C ALA A 28 -21.43 4.61 -1.36
N TYR A 29 -21.14 5.41 -0.32
CA TYR A 29 -22.09 6.37 0.25
C TYR A 29 -22.33 7.58 -0.66
N TYR A 30 -21.28 8.13 -1.27
CA TYR A 30 -21.38 9.29 -2.16
C TYR A 30 -21.62 8.93 -3.63
N TRP A 31 -21.61 7.64 -3.96
CA TRP A 31 -21.80 7.16 -5.33
C TRP A 31 -22.50 5.78 -5.36
N TRP A 32 -22.05 4.84 -6.19
CA TRP A 32 -22.56 3.47 -6.23
C TRP A 32 -21.43 2.43 -6.15
N GLU A 33 -21.78 1.18 -5.94
CA GLU A 33 -20.84 0.10 -5.55
C GLU A 33 -19.70 -0.14 -6.55
N GLY A 34 -19.94 -0.04 -7.86
CA GLY A 34 -18.93 -0.33 -8.89
C GLY A 34 -17.70 0.58 -8.79
N PRO A 35 -17.84 1.91 -8.91
CA PRO A 35 -16.77 2.86 -8.65
C PRO A 35 -16.16 2.70 -7.26
N ALA A 36 -16.96 2.38 -6.24
CA ALA A 36 -16.48 2.20 -4.89
C ALA A 36 -15.44 1.06 -4.78
N TYR A 37 -15.67 -0.08 -5.44
CA TYR A 37 -14.70 -1.17 -5.48
C TYR A 37 -13.40 -0.77 -6.18
N LEU A 38 -13.48 -0.04 -7.30
CA LEU A 38 -12.29 0.42 -8.03
C LEU A 38 -11.50 1.47 -7.23
N ILE A 39 -12.18 2.38 -6.55
CA ILE A 39 -11.56 3.35 -5.64
C ILE A 39 -10.88 2.63 -4.48
N ALA A 40 -11.57 1.69 -3.84
CA ALA A 40 -11.01 0.90 -2.75
C ALA A 40 -9.77 0.12 -3.20
N PHE A 41 -9.83 -0.48 -4.40
CA PHE A 41 -8.68 -1.17 -5.00
C PHE A 41 -7.50 -0.23 -5.25
N GLY A 42 -7.74 0.96 -5.81
CA GLY A 42 -6.71 1.99 -6.00
C GLY A 42 -6.11 2.47 -4.68
N VAL A 43 -6.94 2.59 -3.63
CA VAL A 43 -6.49 2.92 -2.28
C VAL A 43 -5.64 1.81 -1.68
N PHE A 44 -6.07 0.57 -1.83
CA PHE A 44 -5.34 -0.61 -1.37
C PHE A 44 -3.95 -0.68 -1.98
N THR A 45 -3.81 -0.48 -3.30
CA THR A 45 -2.50 -0.52 -3.96
C THR A 45 -1.57 0.59 -3.50
N GLY A 46 -2.09 1.80 -3.22
CA GLY A 46 -1.30 2.87 -2.62
C GLY A 46 -0.89 2.58 -1.17
N GLN A 47 -1.77 1.96 -0.37
CA GLN A 47 -1.43 1.52 1.00
C GLN A 47 -0.33 0.44 1.00
N LEU A 48 -0.33 -0.47 0.02
CA LEU A 48 0.77 -1.43 -0.15
C LEU A 48 2.11 -0.71 -0.40
N ILE A 49 2.12 0.31 -1.27
CA ILE A 49 3.33 1.10 -1.56
C ILE A 49 3.84 1.76 -0.28
N VAL A 50 2.99 2.50 0.42
CA VAL A 50 3.32 3.21 1.67
C VAL A 50 3.86 2.26 2.73
N GLY A 51 3.17 1.14 2.98
CA GLY A 51 3.60 0.18 4.00
C GLY A 51 4.96 -0.43 3.65
N TRP A 52 5.16 -0.85 2.41
CA TRP A 52 6.40 -1.48 1.97
C TRP A 52 7.58 -0.52 1.90
N SER A 53 7.38 0.73 1.49
CA SER A 53 8.44 1.73 1.49
C SER A 53 8.87 2.05 2.91
N ASN A 54 7.92 2.22 3.83
CA ASN A 54 8.22 2.56 5.22
C ASN A 54 8.99 1.43 5.90
N ASP A 55 8.61 0.17 5.69
CA ASP A 55 9.37 -0.96 6.24
C ASP A 55 10.80 -1.03 5.68
N LEU A 56 11.03 -0.62 4.42
CA LEU A 56 12.37 -0.53 3.85
C LEU A 56 13.20 0.64 4.40
N TYR A 57 12.58 1.81 4.56
CA TYR A 57 13.22 2.99 5.13
C TYR A 57 13.60 2.76 6.60
N ASP A 58 12.69 2.15 7.37
CA ASP A 58 12.87 1.89 8.81
C ASP A 58 13.82 0.72 9.09
N TYR A 59 14.16 -0.09 8.07
CA TYR A 59 14.85 -1.37 8.27
C TYR A 59 16.13 -1.28 9.11
N GLU A 60 17.01 -0.31 8.82
CA GLU A 60 18.29 -0.18 9.53
C GLU A 60 18.09 0.20 11.01
N ASP A 61 17.07 1.01 11.30
CA ASP A 61 16.73 1.37 12.67
C ASP A 61 16.01 0.23 13.38
N ASP A 62 15.09 -0.46 12.71
CA ASP A 62 14.42 -1.66 13.23
C ASP A 62 15.42 -2.78 13.56
N LEU A 63 16.49 -2.90 12.77
CA LEU A 63 17.58 -3.84 13.02
C LEU A 63 18.39 -3.45 14.27
N LYS A 64 18.78 -2.17 14.42
CA LYS A 64 19.49 -1.68 15.61
C LYS A 64 18.70 -1.89 16.89
N HIS A 65 17.37 -1.75 16.83
CA HIS A 65 16.47 -1.93 17.97
C HIS A 65 16.02 -3.38 18.18
N ASN A 66 16.53 -4.34 17.39
CA ASN A 66 16.14 -5.76 17.46
C ASN A 66 14.62 -5.98 17.40
N ARG A 67 13.91 -5.24 16.55
CA ARG A 67 12.46 -5.33 16.36
C ARG A 67 12.07 -6.59 15.57
N THR A 68 12.26 -7.76 16.17
CA THR A 68 12.02 -9.08 15.55
C THR A 68 10.54 -9.36 15.20
N ASN A 69 9.62 -8.49 15.63
CA ASN A 69 8.23 -8.51 15.18
C ASN A 69 8.06 -7.98 13.74
N LYS A 70 9.05 -7.25 13.20
CA LYS A 70 9.05 -6.73 11.84
C LYS A 70 9.50 -7.81 10.84
N PRO A 71 8.83 -7.94 9.68
CA PRO A 71 9.05 -9.08 8.78
C PRO A 71 10.44 -9.06 8.11
N LEU A 72 11.03 -7.88 7.88
CA LEU A 72 12.39 -7.76 7.35
C LEU A 72 13.43 -8.16 8.40
N VAL A 73 13.32 -7.67 9.64
CA VAL A 73 14.22 -8.03 10.75
C VAL A 73 14.12 -9.53 11.09
N ALA A 74 12.92 -10.10 11.03
CA ALA A 74 12.69 -11.53 11.23
C ALA A 74 13.17 -12.42 10.07
N GLY A 75 13.67 -11.85 8.97
CA GLY A 75 14.08 -12.60 7.77
C GLY A 75 12.92 -13.29 7.04
N LEU A 76 11.68 -12.89 7.30
CA LEU A 76 10.46 -13.48 6.74
C LEU A 76 10.26 -13.08 5.26
N ILE A 77 10.81 -11.93 4.89
CA ILE A 77 10.89 -11.35 3.55
C ILE A 77 12.22 -10.61 3.42
N SER A 78 12.80 -10.56 2.21
CA SER A 78 14.04 -9.83 1.95
C SER A 78 13.76 -8.44 1.39
N ARG A 79 14.72 -7.51 1.59
CA ARG A 79 14.67 -6.15 1.03
C ARG A 79 14.54 -6.17 -0.49
N GLU A 80 15.31 -7.04 -1.16
CA GLU A 80 15.33 -7.16 -2.61
C GLU A 80 13.98 -7.63 -3.15
N TYR A 81 13.31 -8.54 -2.42
CA TYR A 81 11.99 -9.02 -2.81
C TYR A 81 10.94 -7.90 -2.68
N LEU A 82 10.99 -7.13 -1.60
CA LEU A 82 10.08 -6.01 -1.37
C LEU A 82 10.30 -4.89 -2.40
N MET A 83 11.56 -4.58 -2.71
CA MET A 83 11.94 -3.63 -3.78
C MET A 83 11.44 -4.05 -5.17
N LYS A 84 11.49 -5.35 -5.50
CA LYS A 84 10.93 -5.86 -6.77
C LYS A 84 9.43 -5.61 -6.84
N TRP A 85 8.70 -5.83 -5.74
CA TRP A 85 7.27 -5.57 -5.68
C TRP A 85 6.95 -4.08 -5.76
N LEU A 86 7.71 -3.21 -5.11
CA LEU A 86 7.54 -1.75 -5.24
C LEU A 86 7.76 -1.28 -6.68
N ARG A 87 8.80 -1.76 -7.37
CA ARG A 87 9.05 -1.41 -8.78
C ARG A 87 7.89 -1.74 -9.71
N PHE A 88 7.13 -2.79 -9.39
CA PHE A 88 5.91 -3.13 -10.12
C PHE A 88 4.69 -2.35 -9.63
N MET A 89 4.50 -2.27 -8.32
CA MET A 89 3.29 -1.72 -7.71
C MET A 89 3.17 -0.21 -7.88
N VAL A 90 4.28 0.53 -7.85
CA VAL A 90 4.30 1.99 -8.05
C VAL A 90 3.69 2.39 -9.41
N PRO A 91 4.23 1.94 -10.56
CA PRO A 91 3.63 2.28 -11.86
C PRO A 91 2.23 1.69 -12.03
N PHE A 92 1.98 0.48 -11.52
CA PHE A 92 0.65 -0.14 -11.57
C PHE A 92 -0.41 0.70 -10.84
N SER A 93 -0.13 1.07 -9.57
CA SER A 93 -1.03 1.88 -8.74
C SER A 93 -1.22 3.27 -9.34
N PHE A 94 -0.15 3.88 -9.88
CA PHE A 94 -0.23 5.17 -10.54
C PHE A 94 -1.21 5.13 -11.73
N ILE A 95 -1.07 4.14 -12.62
CA ILE A 95 -1.95 3.99 -13.79
C ILE A 95 -3.38 3.65 -13.34
N ALA A 96 -3.55 2.73 -12.39
CA ALA A 96 -4.86 2.31 -11.90
C ALA A 96 -5.65 3.47 -11.28
N ASN A 97 -4.98 4.34 -10.50
CA ASN A 97 -5.61 5.51 -9.90
C ASN A 97 -5.85 6.63 -10.92
N LEU A 98 -4.95 6.81 -11.90
CA LEU A 98 -5.09 7.84 -12.92
C LEU A 98 -6.26 7.57 -13.88
N LEU A 99 -6.44 6.29 -14.24
CA LEU A 99 -7.52 5.82 -15.10
C LEU A 99 -8.76 5.38 -14.31
N GLY A 100 -8.75 5.55 -12.99
CA GLY A 100 -9.82 5.14 -12.09
C GLY A 100 -11.04 6.08 -12.14
N PRO A 101 -12.09 5.76 -11.38
CA PRO A 101 -13.37 6.49 -11.41
C PRO A 101 -13.29 7.95 -10.98
N LEU A 102 -12.26 8.32 -10.20
CA LEU A 102 -12.02 9.70 -9.77
C LEU A 102 -11.35 10.56 -10.86
N GLY A 103 -11.03 9.95 -12.02
CA GLY A 103 -10.39 10.59 -13.16
C GLY A 103 -9.00 11.13 -12.86
N PHE A 104 -8.46 11.87 -13.83
CA PHE A 104 -7.08 12.38 -13.76
C PHE A 104 -6.80 13.24 -12.52
N LYS A 105 -7.71 14.18 -12.20
CA LYS A 105 -7.51 15.10 -11.06
C LYS A 105 -7.52 14.36 -9.73
N GLY A 106 -8.53 13.52 -9.48
CA GLY A 106 -8.64 12.77 -8.24
C GLY A 106 -7.51 11.74 -8.08
N GLY A 107 -7.18 11.03 -9.17
CA GLY A 107 -6.06 10.10 -9.21
C GLY A 107 -4.72 10.78 -8.89
N MET A 108 -4.45 11.96 -9.45
CA MET A 108 -3.23 12.71 -9.16
C MET A 108 -3.15 13.21 -7.72
N VAL A 109 -4.26 13.71 -7.16
CA VAL A 109 -4.31 14.11 -5.73
C VAL A 109 -4.04 12.92 -4.83
N TYR A 110 -4.65 11.77 -5.14
CA TYR A 110 -4.42 10.54 -4.39
C TYR A 110 -2.95 10.08 -4.47
N MET A 111 -2.38 10.03 -5.68
CA MET A 111 -0.97 9.63 -5.87
C MET A 111 0.01 10.61 -5.23
N PHE A 112 -0.31 11.90 -5.18
CA PHE A 112 0.46 12.88 -4.40
C PHE A 112 0.42 12.53 -2.91
N GLY A 113 -0.75 12.19 -2.36
CA GLY A 113 -0.87 11.73 -0.98
C GLY A 113 -0.06 10.46 -0.70
N VAL A 114 -0.07 9.48 -1.63
CA VAL A 114 0.80 8.29 -1.53
C VAL A 114 2.27 8.69 -1.50
N ALA A 115 2.71 9.60 -2.37
CA ALA A 115 4.10 10.06 -2.43
C ALA A 115 4.56 10.78 -1.16
N MET A 116 3.65 11.43 -0.41
CA MET A 116 3.95 12.04 0.89
C MET A 116 3.99 11.05 2.04
N GLY A 117 3.44 9.84 1.83
CA GLY A 117 3.48 8.75 2.82
C GLY A 117 4.67 7.81 2.67
N VAL A 118 5.50 8.02 1.64
CA VAL A 118 6.77 7.32 1.37
C VAL A 118 7.93 8.19 1.79
#